data_AF-A0A438HTY8-F1
#
_entry.id   AF-A0A438HTY8-F1
#
_cell.length_a   1.000
_cell.length_b   1.000
_cell.length_c   1.000
_cell.angle_alpha   90.00
_cell.angle_beta   90.00
_cell.angle_gamma   90.00
#
_symmetry.space_group_name_H-M   'P 1'
#
loop_
_entity.id
_entity.type
_entity.pdbx_description
1 polymer ?
#
loop_
_entity_poly.entity_id
_entity_poly.type
_entity_poly.pdbx_seq_one_letter_code
_entity_poly.pdbx_strand_id
1 'polypeptide(L)'
;MINTDQLFPPGQQGLLICTHHHNQYTPLRRLRGHLWELIAPLPPRPPPQQTPPGYQADLHCAYHQRTGHDTDSCAALRPAINVGISVSRVGSAAQIKAMKQVAGKSKLELAQFAELEAFAQFSSDLDKATQNQLARGQRLRELLKQSQAAPLTVEEQIMTIYTGTNGYLDSLEIGQVRKFLAELRNYLKTNKPQFQEIISSTKTFTEEAKTLLK
;
A
#
# COMPACT_ATOMS: atom_id res chain seq x y z
N MET A 1 27.09 22.74 -29.85
CA MET A 1 28.29 22.04 -29.35
C MET A 1 27.85 21.16 -28.20
N ILE A 2 27.98 19.86 -28.37
CA ILE A 2 27.45 18.79 -27.50
C ILE A 2 28.59 18.19 -26.68
N ASN A 3 28.23 17.75 -25.48
CA ASN A 3 28.70 16.57 -24.72
C ASN A 3 29.90 16.63 -23.76
N THR A 4 29.54 16.29 -22.52
CA THR A 4 29.97 15.15 -21.67
C THR A 4 31.40 14.61 -21.79
N ASP A 5 31.93 14.28 -20.59
CA ASP A 5 33.07 13.40 -20.27
C ASP A 5 34.31 14.07 -19.70
N GLN A 6 34.29 14.19 -18.36
CA GLN A 6 35.40 14.44 -17.44
C GLN A 6 35.06 13.57 -16.20
N LEU A 7 35.81 12.58 -15.71
CA LEU A 7 37.21 12.21 -15.84
C LEU A 7 37.36 10.72 -15.48
N PHE A 8 38.03 9.94 -16.35
CA PHE A 8 38.72 8.69 -16.00
C PHE A 8 40.18 8.84 -16.44
N PRO A 9 41.17 8.44 -15.63
CA PRO A 9 42.51 8.11 -16.14
C PRO A 9 42.69 6.58 -16.33
N PRO A 10 43.55 6.13 -17.28
CA PRO A 10 43.56 4.76 -17.79
C PRO A 10 44.75 3.90 -17.32
N GLY A 11 44.56 2.58 -17.35
CA GLY A 11 45.61 1.61 -17.69
C GLY A 11 46.39 0.93 -16.55
N GLN A 12 46.01 -0.30 -16.20
CA GLN A 12 46.94 -1.44 -16.14
C GLN A 12 46.17 -2.77 -16.15
N GLN A 13 46.56 -3.63 -17.08
CA GLN A 13 46.07 -5.00 -17.29
C GLN A 13 46.81 -5.97 -16.35
N GLY A 14 46.19 -7.09 -16.00
CA GLY A 14 46.88 -8.25 -15.41
C GLY A 14 46.07 -8.89 -14.29
N LEU A 15 45.30 -9.94 -14.56
CA LEU A 15 45.70 -11.36 -14.51
C LEU A 15 45.12 -12.01 -13.24
N LEU A 16 44.56 -13.20 -13.46
CA LEU A 16 44.07 -14.18 -12.50
C LEU A 16 44.91 -14.27 -11.21
N ILE A 17 44.28 -14.66 -10.10
CA ILE A 17 44.49 -15.97 -9.43
C ILE A 17 43.63 -16.02 -8.15
N CYS A 18 42.73 -16.99 -8.09
CA CYS A 18 42.19 -17.51 -6.83
C CYS A 18 43.27 -18.38 -6.18
N THR A 19 43.70 -18.06 -4.96
CA THR A 19 44.38 -19.05 -4.09
C THR A 19 44.00 -18.85 -2.64
N HIS A 20 43.54 -19.96 -2.04
CA HIS A 20 43.55 -20.26 -0.63
C HIS A 20 44.69 -19.60 0.15
N HIS A 21 44.42 -19.07 1.33
CA HIS A 21 45.43 -19.05 2.39
C HIS A 21 44.89 -19.46 3.75
N HIS A 22 45.54 -20.49 4.26
CA HIS A 22 45.43 -21.11 5.56
C HIS A 22 45.82 -20.14 6.69
N ASN A 23 45.00 -20.14 7.74
CA ASN A 23 45.38 -20.36 9.13
C ASN A 23 46.82 -20.00 9.55
N GLN A 24 46.98 -18.93 10.35
CA GLN A 24 47.88 -18.93 11.52
C GLN A 24 47.30 -18.08 12.65
N TYR A 25 46.85 -18.76 13.71
CA TYR A 25 46.54 -18.21 15.03
C TYR A 25 47.84 -17.83 15.77
N THR A 26 47.85 -16.66 16.41
CA THR A 26 48.73 -16.35 17.55
C THR A 26 47.90 -16.05 18.80
N PRO A 27 48.26 -16.54 20.01
CA PRO A 27 47.38 -16.53 21.17
C PRO A 27 47.75 -15.40 22.14
N LEU A 28 46.84 -14.45 22.37
CA LEU A 28 46.89 -13.58 23.55
C LEU A 28 45.90 -14.10 24.59
N ARG A 29 46.39 -15.01 25.44
CA ARG A 29 45.71 -15.35 26.69
C ARG A 29 46.07 -14.33 27.75
N ARG A 30 45.04 -14.00 28.56
CA ARG A 30 45.09 -13.61 29.97
C ARG A 30 45.01 -12.11 30.24
N LEU A 31 43.78 -11.63 30.38
CA LEU A 31 43.28 -10.97 31.58
C LEU A 31 41.75 -11.20 31.63
N ARG A 32 41.33 -12.27 32.33
CA ARG A 32 39.92 -12.49 32.71
C ARG A 32 39.60 -11.47 33.81
N GLY A 33 38.84 -10.44 33.46
CA GLY A 33 38.17 -9.54 34.40
C GLY A 33 36.68 -9.81 34.34
N HIS A 34 36.12 -10.26 35.47
CA HIS A 34 34.75 -10.73 35.66
C HIS A 34 33.70 -9.62 35.49
N LEU A 35 33.23 -9.36 34.26
CA LEU A 35 32.07 -8.48 34.03
C LEU A 35 31.03 -9.02 33.04
N TRP A 36 31.27 -10.16 32.39
CA TRP A 36 30.33 -10.73 31.42
C TRP A 36 29.41 -11.82 32.02
N GLU A 37 29.72 -12.35 33.20
CA GLU A 37 28.93 -13.40 33.88
C GLU A 37 27.77 -12.85 34.75
N LEU A 38 27.57 -11.53 34.80
CA LEU A 38 26.44 -10.90 35.52
C LEU A 38 25.28 -10.50 34.61
N ILE A 39 25.36 -10.75 33.29
CA ILE A 39 24.28 -10.42 32.36
C ILE A 39 23.36 -11.63 32.26
N ALA A 40 22.37 -11.71 33.14
CA ALA A 40 21.24 -12.61 32.92
C ALA A 40 20.58 -12.25 31.57
N PRO A 41 20.19 -13.24 30.74
CA PRO A 41 19.46 -12.97 29.52
C PRO A 41 18.18 -12.20 29.88
N LEU A 42 18.00 -11.02 29.30
CA LEU A 42 16.83 -10.20 29.52
C LEU A 42 15.59 -11.02 29.13
N PRO A 43 14.53 -11.04 29.96
CA PRO A 43 13.29 -11.69 29.57
C PRO A 43 12.79 -11.10 28.24
N PRO A 44 12.12 -11.91 27.39
CA PRO A 44 11.58 -11.42 26.14
C PRO A 44 10.71 -10.19 26.41
N ARG A 45 11.01 -9.09 25.70
CA ARG A 45 10.30 -7.83 25.88
C ARG A 45 8.79 -8.11 25.68
N PRO A 46 7.92 -7.69 26.62
CA PRO A 46 6.48 -7.83 26.41
C PRO A 46 6.08 -7.16 25.10
N PRO A 47 5.06 -7.68 24.39
CA PRO A 47 4.57 -7.05 23.17
C PRO A 47 4.27 -5.58 23.47
N PRO A 48 4.68 -4.63 22.61
CA PRO A 48 4.59 -3.21 22.92
C PRO A 48 3.13 -2.84 23.20
N GLN A 49 2.83 -2.61 24.47
CA GLN A 49 1.56 -2.07 24.91
C GLN A 49 1.69 -0.55 24.90
N GLN A 50 0.92 0.05 23.99
CA GLN A 50 0.67 1.49 23.82
C GLN A 50 1.80 2.27 23.14
N THR A 51 1.38 3.11 22.18
CA THR A 51 2.26 4.01 21.44
C THR A 51 3.03 4.92 22.42
N PRO A 52 4.36 5.04 22.28
CA PRO A 52 5.17 5.88 23.17
C PRO A 52 4.65 7.32 23.26
N PRO A 53 4.78 8.00 24.42
CA PRO A 53 4.52 9.43 24.52
C PRO A 53 5.37 10.19 23.49
N GLY A 54 4.73 10.99 22.63
CA GLY A 54 5.39 11.69 21.53
C GLY A 54 5.50 10.90 20.21
N TYR A 55 4.93 9.70 20.14
CA TYR A 55 4.82 8.95 18.88
C TYR A 55 3.92 9.70 17.89
N GLN A 56 4.55 10.28 16.87
CA GLN A 56 3.89 10.92 15.76
C GLN A 56 3.59 9.86 14.69
N ALA A 57 2.39 9.28 14.76
CA ALA A 57 1.95 8.21 13.86
C ALA A 57 2.03 8.64 12.39
N ASP A 58 1.82 9.92 12.12
CA ASP A 58 2.01 10.56 10.83
C ASP A 58 3.47 10.56 10.38
N LEU A 59 4.44 10.89 11.25
CA LEU A 59 5.86 10.81 10.91
C LEU A 59 6.31 9.37 10.68
N HIS A 60 5.86 8.43 11.51
CA HIS A 60 6.13 7.01 11.33
C HIS A 60 5.62 6.51 9.98
N CYS A 61 4.34 6.77 9.68
CA CYS A 61 3.77 6.47 8.39
C CYS A 61 4.50 7.14 7.22
N ALA A 62 5.01 8.38 7.40
CA ALA A 62 5.70 9.10 6.33
C ALA A 62 7.08 8.51 6.03
N TYR A 63 7.75 7.98 7.06
CA TYR A 63 8.96 7.20 6.90
C TYR A 63 8.68 5.88 6.16
N HIS A 64 7.63 5.16 6.55
CA HIS A 64 7.22 3.87 5.98
C HIS A 64 6.39 3.95 4.68
N GLN A 65 6.41 5.10 4.01
CA GLN A 65 5.85 5.25 2.66
C GLN A 65 6.92 5.67 1.65
N ARG A 66 8.19 5.76 2.09
CA ARG A 66 9.33 5.98 1.20
C ARG A 66 9.63 4.69 0.44
N THR A 67 10.19 4.85 -0.75
CA THR A 67 10.69 3.74 -1.56
C THR A 67 11.66 2.88 -0.73
N GLY A 68 11.40 1.56 -0.64
CA GLY A 68 12.22 0.61 0.12
C GLY A 68 11.73 0.29 1.54
N HIS A 69 10.73 1.00 2.06
CA HIS A 69 10.09 0.71 3.35
C HIS A 69 8.57 0.77 3.18
N ASP A 70 7.93 -0.31 2.72
CA ASP A 70 6.45 -0.41 2.72
C ASP A 70 6.07 -1.31 3.89
N THR A 71 5.68 -0.72 5.02
CA THR A 71 4.99 -1.49 6.05
C THR A 71 3.51 -1.20 5.89
N ASP A 72 2.73 -2.25 5.62
CA ASP A 72 1.26 -2.21 5.55
C ASP A 72 0.56 -1.69 6.82
N SER A 73 1.34 -1.41 7.88
CA SER A 73 0.89 -1.02 9.23
C SER A 73 0.61 0.47 9.42
N CYS A 74 0.49 1.27 8.35
CA CYS A 74 0.05 2.66 8.52
C CYS A 74 -1.47 2.75 8.67
N ALA A 75 -1.94 3.04 9.89
CA ALA A 75 -3.36 3.24 10.19
C ALA A 75 -3.94 4.53 9.56
N ALA A 76 -3.10 5.52 9.27
CA ALA A 76 -3.56 6.78 8.69
C ALA A 76 -3.97 6.62 7.21
N LEU A 77 -5.12 7.18 6.84
CA LEU A 77 -5.56 7.26 5.44
C LEU A 77 -4.63 8.21 4.68
N ARG A 78 -4.00 7.73 3.61
CA ARG A 78 -3.08 8.50 2.78
C ARG A 78 -3.31 8.20 1.30
N PRO A 79 -3.60 9.22 0.45
CA PRO A 79 -3.66 10.66 0.75
C PRO A 79 -4.70 11.04 1.81
N ALA A 80 -4.39 12.04 2.63
CA ALA A 80 -5.23 12.48 3.75
C ALA A 80 -6.42 13.33 3.28
N ILE A 81 -7.27 12.74 2.43
CA ILE A 81 -8.44 13.39 1.85
C ILE A 81 -9.68 12.93 2.63
N ASN A 82 -10.42 13.90 3.18
CA ASN A 82 -11.72 13.62 3.79
C ASN A 82 -12.81 13.64 2.71
N VAL A 83 -13.31 12.46 2.34
CA VAL A 83 -14.29 12.26 1.26
C VAL A 83 -15.65 12.93 1.55
N GLY A 84 -16.02 13.10 2.82
CA GLY A 84 -17.29 13.71 3.22
C GLY A 84 -17.35 15.21 2.95
N ILE A 85 -16.27 15.94 3.28
CA ILE A 85 -16.20 17.39 3.07
C ILE A 85 -15.64 17.77 1.69
N SER A 86 -14.88 16.87 1.06
CA SER A 86 -14.24 17.15 -0.23
C SER A 86 -15.27 17.13 -1.34
N VAL A 87 -15.40 18.26 -2.04
CA VAL A 87 -16.29 18.41 -3.18
C VAL A 87 -15.56 19.04 -4.36
N SER A 88 -15.87 18.57 -5.57
CA SER A 88 -15.45 19.22 -6.80
C SER A 88 -16.62 20.03 -7.35
N ARG A 89 -16.36 21.32 -7.63
CA ARG A 89 -17.35 22.22 -8.26
C ARG A 89 -17.67 21.82 -9.70
N VAL A 90 -16.71 21.22 -10.40
CA VAL A 90 -16.89 20.69 -11.77
C VAL A 90 -17.58 19.31 -11.74
N GLY A 91 -17.34 18.55 -10.66
CA GLY A 91 -18.00 17.28 -10.42
C GLY A 91 -17.69 16.23 -11.50
N SER A 92 -18.73 15.50 -11.92
CA SER A 92 -18.60 14.41 -12.90
C SER A 92 -18.31 14.88 -14.33
N ALA A 93 -18.41 16.18 -14.63
CA ALA A 93 -18.15 16.72 -15.98
C ALA A 93 -16.67 16.66 -16.36
N ALA A 94 -15.76 16.63 -15.38
CA ALA A 94 -14.32 16.49 -15.61
C ALA A 94 -13.87 15.02 -15.78
N GLN A 95 -14.77 14.05 -15.58
CA GLN A 95 -14.42 12.63 -15.57
C GLN A 95 -14.79 11.97 -16.90
N ILE A 96 -13.98 11.00 -17.33
CA ILE A 96 -14.37 10.12 -18.42
C ILE A 96 -15.60 9.29 -18.02
N LYS A 97 -16.41 8.90 -19.00
CA LYS A 97 -17.67 8.20 -18.77
C LYS A 97 -17.49 6.90 -17.98
N ALA A 98 -16.40 6.16 -18.22
CA ALA A 98 -16.05 4.96 -17.45
C ALA A 98 -15.87 5.24 -15.95
N MET A 99 -15.11 6.29 -15.59
CA MET A 99 -14.89 6.67 -14.19
C MET A 99 -16.20 7.12 -13.52
N LYS A 100 -17.03 7.90 -14.23
CA LYS A 100 -18.34 8.32 -13.72
C LYS A 100 -19.25 7.13 -13.36
N GLN A 101 -19.22 6.07 -14.17
CA GLN A 101 -20.04 4.87 -13.95
C GLN A 101 -19.65 4.12 -12.67
N VAL A 102 -18.37 4.09 -12.31
CA VAL A 102 -17.88 3.34 -11.14
C VAL A 102 -17.79 4.19 -9.86
N ALA A 103 -17.39 5.46 -9.99
CA ALA A 103 -17.12 6.34 -8.85
C ALA A 103 -18.41 6.85 -8.16
N GLY A 104 -19.54 6.91 -8.89
CA GLY A 104 -20.80 7.41 -8.35
C GLY A 104 -21.28 6.64 -7.11
N LYS A 105 -21.14 5.30 -7.14
CA LYS A 105 -21.51 4.43 -6.02
C LYS A 105 -20.56 4.57 -4.82
N SER A 106 -19.27 4.75 -5.09
CA SER A 106 -18.21 4.83 -4.07
C SER A 106 -18.43 5.97 -3.08
N LYS A 107 -18.80 7.16 -3.58
CA LYS A 107 -19.00 8.33 -2.73
C LYS A 107 -20.15 8.13 -1.75
N LEU A 108 -21.25 7.54 -2.22
CA LEU A 108 -22.42 7.27 -1.39
C LEU A 108 -22.10 6.23 -0.31
N GLU A 109 -21.44 5.13 -0.68
CA GLU A 109 -21.06 4.08 0.27
C GLU A 109 -20.09 4.59 1.35
N LEU A 110 -19.11 5.44 0.98
CA LEU A 110 -18.18 6.03 1.95
C LEU A 110 -18.84 7.04 2.88
N ALA A 111 -19.85 7.78 2.41
CA ALA A 111 -20.63 8.69 3.25
C ALA A 111 -21.47 7.91 4.27
N GLN A 112 -22.20 6.89 3.81
CA GLN A 112 -22.97 6.00 4.69
C GLN A 112 -22.08 5.28 5.70
N PHE A 113 -20.91 4.83 5.26
CA PHE A 113 -19.92 4.23 6.17
C PHE A 113 -19.48 5.20 7.26
N ALA A 114 -19.18 6.46 6.92
CA ALA A 114 -18.76 7.45 7.91
C ALA A 114 -19.85 7.74 8.96
N GLU A 115 -21.12 7.77 8.54
CA GLU A 115 -22.27 7.89 9.45
C GLU A 115 -22.36 6.67 10.38
N LEU A 116 -22.38 5.45 9.80
CA LEU A 116 -22.48 4.20 10.56
C LEU A 116 -21.32 3.98 11.52
N GLU A 117 -20.09 4.34 11.11
CA GLU A 117 -18.90 4.23 11.95
C GLU A 117 -19.01 5.12 13.19
N ALA A 118 -19.59 6.33 13.07
CA ALA A 118 -19.84 7.19 14.21
C ALA A 118 -20.91 6.61 15.15
N PHE A 119 -21.99 6.03 14.61
CA PHE A 119 -23.03 5.39 15.41
C PHE A 119 -22.55 4.10 16.11
N ALA A 120 -21.71 3.32 15.43
CA ALA A 120 -21.15 2.07 15.95
C ALA A 120 -20.26 2.28 17.19
N GLN A 121 -19.79 3.50 17.46
CA GLN A 121 -19.06 3.82 18.69
C GLN A 121 -19.95 3.81 19.94
N PHE A 122 -21.26 3.98 19.77
CA PHE A 122 -22.21 4.10 20.87
C PHE A 122 -23.15 2.88 21.02
N SER A 123 -23.19 2.00 20.03
CA SER A 123 -24.01 0.78 20.07
C SER A 123 -23.13 -0.46 20.09
N SER A 124 -23.37 -1.35 21.06
CA SER A 124 -22.69 -2.66 21.14
C SER A 124 -23.38 -3.75 20.32
N ASP A 125 -24.66 -3.55 19.97
CA ASP A 125 -25.43 -4.50 19.17
C ASP A 125 -25.72 -3.87 17.80
N LEU A 126 -25.15 -4.48 16.76
CA LEU A 126 -25.31 -4.08 15.37
C LEU A 126 -25.83 -5.29 14.61
N ASP A 127 -26.89 -5.10 13.84
CA ASP A 127 -27.42 -6.15 13.00
C ASP A 127 -26.42 -6.52 11.89
N LYS A 128 -26.60 -7.71 11.31
CA LYS A 128 -25.67 -8.25 10.31
C LYS A 128 -25.52 -7.36 9.08
N ALA A 129 -26.56 -6.61 8.69
CA ALA A 129 -26.47 -5.73 7.54
C ALA A 129 -25.54 -4.54 7.82
N THR A 130 -25.67 -3.88 8.99
CA THR A 130 -24.77 -2.80 9.40
C THR A 130 -23.33 -3.30 9.59
N GLN A 131 -23.13 -4.49 10.17
CA GLN A 131 -21.78 -5.08 10.28
C GLN A 131 -21.13 -5.26 8.90
N ASN A 132 -21.87 -5.77 7.92
CA ASN A 132 -21.37 -5.94 6.56
C ASN A 132 -21.06 -4.59 5.88
N GLN A 133 -21.89 -3.56 6.11
CA GLN A 133 -21.65 -2.22 5.58
C GLN A 133 -20.40 -1.57 6.19
N LEU A 134 -20.19 -1.72 7.50
CA LEU A 134 -18.97 -1.27 8.17
C LEU A 134 -17.73 -2.01 7.64
N ALA A 135 -17.82 -3.33 7.52
CA ALA A 135 -16.75 -4.16 6.99
C ALA A 135 -16.38 -3.77 5.55
N ARG A 136 -17.37 -3.51 4.69
CA ARG A 136 -17.13 -3.01 3.33
C ARG A 136 -16.52 -1.61 3.35
N GLY A 137 -17.06 -0.70 4.15
CA GLY A 137 -16.56 0.67 4.26
C GLY A 137 -15.09 0.75 4.72
N GLN A 138 -14.66 -0.12 5.62
CA GLN A 138 -13.26 -0.27 6.02
C GLN A 138 -12.38 -0.65 4.82
N ARG A 139 -12.80 -1.62 4.01
CA ARG A 139 -12.10 -2.03 2.77
C ARG A 139 -12.11 -0.93 1.72
N LEU A 140 -13.21 -0.16 1.62
CA LEU A 140 -13.29 1.02 0.76
C LEU A 140 -12.35 2.15 1.19
N ARG A 141 -12.08 2.31 2.49
CA ARG A 141 -11.01 3.23 2.93
C ARG A 141 -9.62 2.68 2.61
N GLU A 142 -9.41 1.38 2.77
CA GLU A 142 -8.12 0.75 2.51
C GLU A 142 -7.74 0.82 1.02
N LEU A 143 -8.69 0.61 0.09
CA LEU A 143 -8.40 0.71 -1.35
C LEU A 143 -8.05 2.12 -1.83
N LEU A 144 -8.50 3.16 -1.09
CA LEU A 144 -8.16 4.55 -1.41
C LEU A 144 -6.76 4.95 -0.92
N LYS A 145 -6.07 4.07 -0.19
CA LYS A 145 -4.67 4.32 0.19
C LYS A 145 -3.77 4.16 -1.02
N GLN A 146 -2.90 5.15 -1.22
CA GLN A 146 -1.95 5.16 -2.34
C GLN A 146 -0.59 5.68 -1.87
N SER A 147 0.46 4.94 -2.21
CA SER A 147 1.84 5.31 -1.90
C SER A 147 2.27 6.57 -2.66
N GLN A 148 3.19 7.34 -2.08
CA GLN A 148 3.73 8.53 -2.72
C GLN A 148 4.47 8.15 -4.02
N ALA A 149 4.38 9.02 -5.03
CA ALA A 149 5.04 8.85 -6.33
C ALA A 149 4.66 7.57 -7.11
N ALA A 150 3.54 6.94 -6.78
CA ALA A 150 3.00 5.78 -7.49
C ALA A 150 1.62 6.10 -8.11
N PRO A 151 1.51 7.03 -9.08
CA PRO A 151 0.24 7.33 -9.74
C PRO A 151 -0.31 6.10 -10.46
N LEU A 152 -1.61 5.86 -10.32
CA LEU A 152 -2.32 4.80 -11.05
C LEU A 152 -2.89 5.34 -12.35
N THR A 153 -2.88 4.53 -13.40
CA THR A 153 -3.57 4.88 -14.65
C THR A 153 -5.09 4.90 -14.43
N VAL A 154 -5.85 5.54 -15.33
CA VAL A 154 -7.30 5.68 -15.15
C VAL A 154 -7.98 4.30 -15.19
N GLU A 155 -7.48 3.39 -16.01
CA GLU A 155 -7.95 2.01 -16.13
C GLU A 155 -7.73 1.23 -14.83
N GLU A 156 -6.56 1.38 -14.21
CA GLU A 156 -6.24 0.79 -12.91
C GLU A 156 -7.12 1.34 -11.78
N GLN A 157 -7.40 2.65 -11.80
CA GLN A 157 -8.30 3.27 -10.84
C GLN A 157 -9.73 2.74 -11.01
N ILE A 158 -10.22 2.65 -12.26
CA ILE A 158 -11.57 2.15 -12.55
C ILE A 158 -11.75 0.73 -12.05
N MET A 159 -10.79 -0.16 -12.34
CA MET A 159 -10.89 -1.55 -11.89
C MET A 159 -10.83 -1.62 -10.36
N THR A 160 -9.95 -0.86 -9.72
CA THR A 160 -9.81 -0.83 -8.26
C THR A 160 -11.13 -0.40 -7.60
N ILE A 161 -11.72 0.69 -8.08
CA ILE A 161 -13.00 1.20 -7.56
C ILE A 161 -14.15 0.21 -7.82
N TYR A 162 -14.20 -0.39 -9.01
CA TYR A 162 -15.24 -1.36 -9.34
C TYR A 162 -15.15 -2.61 -8.45
N THR A 163 -13.96 -3.10 -8.17
CA THR A 163 -13.79 -4.29 -7.31
C THR A 163 -14.29 -4.05 -5.87
N GLY A 164 -13.99 -2.88 -5.30
CA GLY A 164 -14.45 -2.53 -3.95
C GLY A 164 -15.96 -2.30 -3.88
N THR A 165 -16.52 -1.51 -4.78
CA THR A 165 -17.95 -1.15 -4.75
C THR A 165 -18.91 -2.29 -5.07
N ASN A 166 -18.43 -3.37 -5.69
CA ASN A 166 -19.25 -4.54 -6.00
C ASN A 166 -19.04 -5.72 -5.04
N GLY A 167 -18.30 -5.51 -3.94
CA GLY A 167 -18.15 -6.49 -2.88
C GLY A 167 -17.19 -7.65 -3.18
N TYR A 168 -16.38 -7.55 -4.24
CA TYR A 168 -15.38 -8.59 -4.56
C TYR A 168 -14.25 -8.65 -3.52
N LEU A 169 -14.13 -7.62 -2.67
CA LEU A 169 -13.16 -7.56 -1.58
C LEU A 169 -13.74 -8.02 -0.23
N ASP A 170 -15.04 -8.31 -0.15
CA ASP A 170 -15.73 -8.54 1.13
C ASP A 170 -15.22 -9.81 1.85
N SER A 171 -14.72 -10.80 1.11
CA SER A 171 -14.14 -12.03 1.66
C SER A 171 -12.68 -11.90 2.12
N LEU A 172 -12.01 -10.81 1.77
CA LEU A 172 -10.60 -10.59 2.10
C LEU A 172 -10.46 -9.91 3.45
N GLU A 173 -9.43 -10.27 4.21
CA GLU A 173 -9.03 -9.50 5.39
C GLU A 173 -8.48 -8.12 4.97
N ILE A 174 -8.68 -7.09 5.79
CA ILE A 174 -8.32 -5.70 5.44
C ILE A 174 -6.85 -5.58 5.04
N GLY A 175 -5.94 -6.25 5.78
CA GLY A 175 -4.50 -6.23 5.47
C GLY A 175 -4.12 -6.89 4.13
N GLN A 176 -5.01 -7.69 3.54
CA GLN A 176 -4.77 -8.36 2.25
C GLN A 176 -5.24 -7.51 1.07
N VAL A 177 -6.08 -6.50 1.29
CA VAL A 177 -6.72 -5.71 0.22
C VAL A 177 -5.68 -5.04 -0.68
N ARG A 178 -4.69 -4.36 -0.11
CA ARG A 178 -3.66 -3.63 -0.91
C ARG A 178 -2.83 -4.58 -1.77
N LYS A 179 -2.42 -5.71 -1.20
CA LYS A 179 -1.65 -6.74 -1.91
C LYS A 179 -2.47 -7.34 -3.04
N PHE A 180 -3.71 -7.73 -2.77
CA PHE A 180 -4.63 -8.24 -3.79
C PHE A 180 -4.81 -7.26 -4.94
N LEU A 181 -5.02 -5.97 -4.65
CA LEU A 181 -5.18 -4.95 -5.69
C LEU A 181 -3.90 -4.75 -6.52
N ALA A 182 -2.72 -4.87 -5.93
CA ALA A 182 -1.45 -4.83 -6.67
C ALA A 182 -1.31 -6.02 -7.62
N GLU A 183 -1.58 -7.22 -7.12
CA GLU A 183 -1.55 -8.46 -7.92
C GLU A 183 -2.59 -8.43 -9.05
N LEU A 184 -3.80 -7.95 -8.77
CA LEU A 184 -4.87 -7.85 -9.76
C LEU A 184 -4.54 -6.85 -10.88
N ARG A 185 -3.96 -5.70 -10.55
CA ARG A 185 -3.45 -4.74 -11.56
C ARG A 185 -2.40 -5.37 -12.46
N ASN A 186 -1.45 -6.10 -11.88
CA ASN A 186 -0.43 -6.81 -12.64
C ASN A 186 -1.03 -7.93 -13.51
N TYR A 187 -1.97 -8.70 -12.95
CA TYR A 187 -2.65 -9.77 -13.66
C TYR A 187 -3.40 -9.24 -14.90
N LEU A 188 -4.14 -8.14 -14.77
CA LEU A 188 -4.87 -7.54 -15.89
C LEU A 188 -3.91 -7.01 -16.96
N LYS A 189 -2.79 -6.39 -16.57
CA LYS A 189 -1.76 -5.94 -17.51
C LYS A 189 -1.18 -7.08 -18.34
N THR A 190 -0.88 -8.22 -17.70
CA THR A 190 -0.20 -9.34 -18.37
C THR A 190 -1.16 -10.25 -19.13
N ASN A 191 -2.31 -10.58 -18.55
CA ASN A 191 -3.20 -11.64 -19.06
C ASN A 191 -4.42 -11.11 -19.79
N LYS A 192 -4.88 -9.89 -19.47
CA LYS A 192 -6.08 -9.28 -20.07
C LYS A 192 -5.80 -7.84 -20.52
N PRO A 193 -4.76 -7.57 -21.34
CA PRO A 193 -4.40 -6.20 -21.76
C PRO A 193 -5.55 -5.50 -22.51
N GLN A 194 -6.42 -6.28 -23.16
CA GLN A 194 -7.66 -5.81 -23.79
C GLN A 194 -8.53 -4.96 -22.85
N PHE A 195 -8.51 -5.22 -21.54
CA PHE A 195 -9.22 -4.39 -20.58
C PHE A 195 -8.78 -2.93 -20.66
N GLN A 196 -7.47 -2.68 -20.69
CA GLN A 196 -6.93 -1.32 -20.74
C GLN A 196 -7.20 -0.67 -22.10
N GLU A 197 -7.10 -1.44 -23.19
CA GLU A 197 -7.37 -0.98 -24.54
C GLU A 197 -8.83 -0.52 -24.71
N ILE A 198 -9.80 -1.29 -24.19
CA ILE A 198 -11.22 -0.94 -24.24
C ILE A 198 -11.49 0.36 -23.51
N ILE A 199 -10.94 0.54 -22.31
CA ILE A 199 -11.18 1.75 -21.52
C ILE A 199 -10.49 2.97 -22.14
N SER A 200 -9.26 2.81 -22.62
CA SER A 200 -8.50 3.91 -23.23
C SER A 200 -9.14 4.39 -24.54
N SER A 201 -9.59 3.46 -25.38
CA SER A 201 -10.21 3.77 -26.68
C SER A 201 -11.64 4.28 -26.55
N THR A 202 -12.50 3.56 -25.82
CA THR A 202 -13.94 3.87 -25.75
C THR A 202 -14.25 4.93 -24.71
N LYS A 203 -13.38 5.11 -23.70
CA LYS A 203 -13.61 5.97 -22.51
C LYS A 203 -14.85 5.56 -21.71
N THR A 204 -15.36 4.34 -21.93
CA THR A 204 -16.58 3.78 -21.34
C THR A 204 -16.33 2.42 -20.72
N PHE A 205 -17.04 2.12 -19.63
CA PHE A 205 -16.93 0.82 -18.97
C PHE A 205 -17.99 -0.14 -19.53
N THR A 206 -17.64 -0.80 -20.64
CA THR A 206 -18.53 -1.69 -21.41
C THR A 206 -18.76 -3.04 -20.72
N GLU A 207 -19.71 -3.84 -21.22
CA GLU A 207 -19.99 -5.17 -20.67
C GLU A 207 -18.82 -6.15 -20.92
N GLU A 208 -18.08 -5.98 -22.01
CA GLU A 208 -16.88 -6.76 -22.30
C GLU A 208 -15.80 -6.47 -21.26
N ALA A 209 -15.56 -5.18 -20.94
CA ALA A 209 -14.61 -4.79 -19.89
C ALA A 209 -15.02 -5.33 -18.50
N LYS A 210 -16.33 -5.33 -18.20
CA LYS A 210 -16.85 -5.95 -16.97
C LYS A 210 -16.61 -7.45 -16.92
N THR A 211 -16.81 -8.14 -18.03
CA THR A 211 -16.65 -9.59 -18.13
C THR A 211 -15.17 -9.99 -18.02
N LEU A 212 -14.26 -9.17 -18.57
CA LEU A 212 -12.82 -9.35 -18.39
C LEU A 212 -12.37 -9.12 -16.94
N LEU A 213 -13.06 -8.27 -16.19
CA LEU A 213 -12.70 -7.97 -14.81
C LEU A 213 -13.25 -9.01 -13.81
N LYS A 214 -14.39 -9.63 -14.11
CA LYS A 214 -14.93 -10.77 -13.37
C LYS A 214 -14.10 -12.04 -13.61
#